data_AF-A0A8S3J203-F1
#
_entry.id   AF-A0A8S3J203-F1
#
_cell.length_a   1.000
_cell.length_b   1.000
_cell.length_c   1.000
_cell.angle_alpha   90.00
_cell.angle_beta   90.00
_cell.angle_gamma   90.00
#
_symmetry.space_group_name_H-M   'P 1'
#
loop_
_entity.id
_entity.type
_entity.pdbx_description
1 polymer ?
#
loop_
_entity_poly.entity_id
_entity_poly.type
_entity_poly.pdbx_seq_one_letter_code
_entity_poly.pdbx_strand_id
1 'polypeptide(L)'
;YAILLVSVITTATKYILHSIEIRAGEQWENKGVFMLYSDLILGLFRLTLYMIFIIVMMKIHTFPLFAIRPMFIAMRAFRKSCNDVLESRRAIRNLNTMYPDLTAEELGNATDTTCIICREEMQVQQSIKRLTCQHIFHKNCLRSWFQR
;
A
#
# COMPACT_ATOMS: atom_id res chain seq x y z
N TYR A 1 17.09 1.94 -23.08
CA TYR A 1 15.80 2.67 -23.09
C TYR A 1 14.67 1.99 -22.31
N ALA A 2 14.46 0.67 -22.43
CA ALA A 2 13.38 -0.03 -21.70
C ALA A 2 13.34 0.21 -20.18
N ILE A 3 14.50 0.21 -19.50
CA ILE A 3 14.58 0.43 -18.04
C ILE A 3 14.15 1.85 -17.65
N LEU A 4 14.53 2.85 -18.45
CA LEU A 4 14.10 4.25 -18.25
C LEU A 4 12.60 4.38 -18.46
N LEU A 5 12.06 3.72 -19.49
CA LEU A 5 10.63 3.70 -19.78
C LEU A 5 9.83 3.14 -18.59
N VAL A 6 10.29 2.04 -17.98
CA VAL A 6 9.66 1.50 -16.75
C VAL A 6 9.71 2.51 -15.60
N SER A 7 10.84 3.21 -15.41
CA SER A 7 10.92 4.24 -14.35
C SER A 7 9.98 5.43 -14.59
N VAL A 8 9.80 5.84 -15.85
CA VAL A 8 8.85 6.88 -16.23
C VAL A 8 7.41 6.42 -15.99
N ILE A 9 7.08 5.17 -16.36
CA ILE A 9 5.77 4.57 -16.08
C ILE A 9 5.49 4.56 -14.58
N THR A 10 6.44 4.15 -13.73
CA THR A 10 6.22 4.14 -12.28
C THR A 10 5.89 5.52 -11.73
N THR A 11 6.63 6.55 -12.15
CA THR A 11 6.39 7.93 -11.71
C THR A 11 5.06 8.46 -12.25
N ALA A 12 4.74 8.15 -13.50
CA ALA A 12 3.47 8.54 -14.12
C ALA A 12 2.28 7.90 -13.41
N THR A 13 2.31 6.60 -13.12
CA THR A 13 1.22 5.91 -12.39
C THR A 13 0.97 6.53 -11.03
N LYS A 14 2.04 6.83 -10.26
CA LYS A 14 1.93 7.52 -8.96
C LYS A 14 1.34 8.91 -9.08
N TYR A 15 1.79 9.66 -10.09
CA TYR A 15 1.31 11.03 -10.34
C TYR A 15 -0.17 11.05 -10.76
N ILE A 16 -0.58 10.13 -11.64
CA ILE A 16 -1.97 9.98 -12.07
C ILE A 16 -2.86 9.64 -10.87
N LEU A 17 -2.49 8.64 -10.06
CA LEU A 17 -3.21 8.27 -8.85
C LEU A 17 -3.39 9.45 -7.89
N HIS A 18 -2.34 10.24 -7.67
CA HIS A 18 -2.39 11.43 -6.81
C HIS A 18 -3.26 12.55 -7.42
N SER A 19 -3.19 12.75 -8.73
CA SER A 19 -3.99 13.77 -9.42
C SER A 19 -5.50 13.45 -9.40
N ILE A 20 -5.87 12.17 -9.46
CA ILE A 20 -7.26 11.71 -9.39
C ILE A 20 -7.84 11.99 -8.00
N GLU A 21 -7.09 11.70 -6.94
CA GLU A 21 -7.52 11.94 -5.56
C GLU A 21 -7.75 13.43 -5.28
N ILE A 22 -6.83 14.30 -5.72
CA ILE A 22 -7.01 15.76 -5.59
C ILE A 22 -8.29 16.22 -6.29
N ARG A 23 -8.62 15.64 -7.45
CA ARG A 23 -9.82 15.99 -8.22
C ARG A 23 -11.11 15.44 -7.63
N ALA A 24 -11.08 14.25 -7.05
CA ALA A 24 -12.25 13.59 -6.49
C ALA A 24 -12.71 14.24 -5.18
N GLY A 25 -11.80 14.90 -4.43
CA GLY A 25 -12.12 15.54 -3.15
C GLY A 25 -12.48 14.58 -2.01
N GLU A 26 -12.70 13.30 -2.33
CA GLU A 26 -13.02 12.21 -1.41
C GLU A 26 -11.79 11.33 -1.14
N GLN A 27 -11.62 10.88 0.10
CA GLN A 27 -10.49 10.04 0.49
C GLN A 27 -10.63 8.63 -0.13
N TRP A 28 -9.77 8.29 -1.09
CA TRP A 28 -9.84 6.98 -1.74
C TRP A 28 -9.36 5.86 -0.81
N GLU A 29 -10.32 5.15 -0.21
CA GLU A 29 -10.09 4.13 0.83
C GLU A 29 -9.12 3.00 0.44
N ASN A 30 -8.98 2.69 -0.85
CA ASN A 30 -8.13 1.62 -1.35
C ASN A 30 -6.81 2.10 -1.98
N LYS A 31 -6.50 3.40 -1.93
CA LYS A 31 -5.30 3.98 -2.55
C LYS A 31 -4.00 3.31 -2.09
N GLY A 32 -3.87 3.03 -0.78
CA GLY A 32 -2.68 2.38 -0.24
C GLY A 32 -2.45 0.97 -0.82
N VAL A 33 -3.53 0.22 -1.02
CA VAL A 33 -3.48 -1.12 -1.64
C VAL A 33 -3.10 -1.02 -3.11
N PHE A 34 -3.70 -0.09 -3.85
CA PHE A 34 -3.39 0.12 -5.27
C PHE A 34 -1.95 0.60 -5.51
N MET A 35 -1.44 1.50 -4.68
CA MET A 35 -0.03 1.95 -4.72
C MET A 35 0.93 0.79 -4.50
N LEU A 36 0.62 -0.05 -3.51
CA LEU A 36 1.42 -1.20 -3.13
C LEU A 36 1.43 -2.31 -4.21
N TYR A 37 0.28 -2.60 -4.82
CA TYR A 37 0.21 -3.51 -5.98
C TYR A 37 0.94 -2.96 -7.20
N SER A 38 0.77 -1.68 -7.50
CA SER A 38 1.45 -1.03 -8.63
C SER A 38 2.97 -1.06 -8.47
N ASP A 39 3.47 -0.77 -7.26
CA ASP A 39 4.90 -0.83 -6.94
C ASP A 39 5.45 -2.26 -7.03
N LEU A 40 4.68 -3.27 -6.59
CA LEU A 40 5.06 -4.67 -6.70
C LEU A 40 5.18 -5.14 -8.16
N ILE A 41 4.16 -4.86 -8.98
CA ILE A 41 4.10 -5.29 -10.38
C ILE A 41 5.22 -4.61 -11.18
N LEU A 42 5.36 -3.28 -11.05
CA LEU A 42 6.39 -2.52 -11.75
C LEU A 42 7.80 -2.89 -11.26
N GLY A 43 7.96 -3.19 -9.97
CA GLY A 43 9.18 -3.72 -9.40
C GLY A 43 9.59 -5.07 -10.01
N LEU A 44 8.62 -5.97 -10.19
CA LEU A 44 8.82 -7.26 -10.85
C LEU A 44 9.27 -7.08 -12.31
N PHE A 45 8.57 -6.26 -13.09
CA PHE A 45 8.96 -5.96 -14.48
C PHE A 45 10.38 -5.39 -14.57
N ARG A 46 10.72 -4.46 -13.67
CA ARG A 46 12.06 -3.86 -13.61
C ARG A 46 13.14 -4.91 -13.31
N LEU A 47 12.88 -5.82 -12.37
CA LEU A 47 13.80 -6.90 -12.02
C LEU A 47 14.02 -7.86 -13.21
N THR A 48 12.93 -8.27 -13.86
CA THR A 48 12.97 -9.14 -15.04
C THR A 48 13.79 -8.52 -16.17
N LEU A 49 13.61 -7.22 -16.44
CA LEU A 49 14.40 -6.50 -17.44
C LEU A 49 15.89 -6.43 -17.08
N TYR A 50 16.24 -6.19 -15.81
CA TYR A 50 17.64 -6.21 -15.36
C TYR A 50 18.25 -7.62 -15.50
N MET A 51 17.51 -8.68 -15.17
CA MET A 51 17.96 -10.07 -15.33
C MET A 51 18.25 -10.38 -16.80
N ILE A 52 17.32 -10.05 -17.71
CA ILE A 52 17.51 -10.25 -19.16
C ILE A 52 18.71 -9.44 -19.66
N PHE A 53 18.83 -8.17 -19.25
CA PHE A 53 19.95 -7.31 -19.64
C PHE A 53 21.31 -7.89 -19.24
N ILE A 54 21.42 -8.39 -18.00
CA ILE A 54 22.65 -9.02 -17.52
C ILE A 54 22.96 -10.31 -18.29
N ILE A 55 21.98 -11.17 -18.54
CA ILE A 55 22.16 -12.42 -19.29
C ILE A 55 22.66 -12.13 -20.71
N VAL A 56 22.05 -11.16 -21.41
CA VAL A 56 22.45 -10.76 -22.76
C VAL A 56 23.86 -10.15 -22.76
N MET A 57 24.16 -9.25 -21.82
CA MET A 57 25.50 -8.65 -21.69
C MET A 57 26.57 -9.71 -21.43
N MET A 58 26.33 -10.64 -20.52
CA MET A 58 27.26 -11.75 -20.19
C MET A 58 27.55 -12.65 -21.39
N LYS A 59 26.63 -12.74 -22.36
CA LYS A 59 26.82 -13.52 -23.59
C LYS A 59 27.62 -12.78 -24.67
N ILE A 60 27.64 -11.45 -24.65
CA ILE A 60 28.24 -10.61 -25.72
C ILE A 60 29.59 -10.02 -25.29
N HIS A 61 29.73 -9.59 -24.03
CA HIS A 61 30.92 -8.92 -23.51
C HIS A 61 31.28 -9.39 -22.08
N THR A 62 32.47 -9.02 -21.60
CA THR A 62 32.96 -9.30 -20.23
C THR A 62 31.99 -8.80 -19.14
N PHE A 63 32.12 -9.37 -17.94
CA PHE A 63 31.32 -9.11 -16.74
C PHE A 63 30.86 -7.63 -16.57
N PRO A 64 29.55 -7.33 -16.65
CA PRO A 64 29.03 -5.96 -16.62
C PRO A 64 28.97 -5.40 -15.20
N LEU A 65 30.13 -5.02 -14.65
CA LEU A 65 30.26 -4.47 -13.28
C LEU A 65 29.34 -3.27 -13.01
N PHE A 66 29.11 -2.43 -14.01
CA PHE A 66 28.23 -1.25 -13.91
C PHE A 66 26.76 -1.61 -13.67
N ALA A 67 26.31 -2.82 -14.03
CA ALA A 67 24.91 -3.26 -13.90
C ALA A 67 24.57 -3.83 -12.51
N ILE A 68 25.58 -4.18 -11.70
CA ILE A 68 25.40 -4.86 -10.41
C ILE A 68 24.72 -3.93 -9.40
N ARG A 69 25.20 -2.69 -9.26
CA ARG A 69 24.64 -1.71 -8.32
C ARG A 69 23.15 -1.43 -8.58
N PRO A 70 22.72 -1.06 -9.81
CA PRO A 70 21.30 -0.83 -10.07
C PRO A 70 20.43 -2.09 -9.91
N MET A 71 20.96 -3.28 -10.21
CA MET A 71 20.27 -4.55 -9.94
C MET A 71 20.06 -4.76 -8.44
N PHE A 72 21.08 -4.57 -7.61
CA PHE A 72 20.98 -4.75 -6.16
C PHE A 72 19.96 -3.77 -5.53
N ILE A 73 19.96 -2.51 -5.98
CA ILE A 73 18.97 -1.52 -5.53
C ILE A 73 17.56 -1.94 -5.94
N ALA A 74 17.36 -2.39 -7.19
CA ALA A 74 16.06 -2.87 -7.67
C ALA A 74 15.57 -4.10 -6.88
N MET A 75 16.46 -5.06 -6.60
CA MET A 75 16.16 -6.24 -5.79
C MET A 75 15.77 -5.86 -4.36
N ARG A 76 16.53 -4.97 -3.71
CA ARG A 76 16.22 -4.48 -2.36
C ARG A 76 14.88 -3.76 -2.32
N ALA A 77 14.59 -2.93 -3.32
CA ALA A 77 13.31 -2.23 -3.44
C ALA A 77 12.15 -3.23 -3.60
N PHE A 78 12.29 -4.22 -4.47
CA PHE A 78 11.28 -5.26 -4.65
C PHE A 78 11.04 -6.07 -3.36
N ARG A 79 12.12 -6.51 -2.69
CA ARG A 79 12.00 -7.22 -1.41
C ARG A 79 11.28 -6.38 -0.34
N LYS A 80 11.57 -5.07 -0.30
CA LYS A 80 10.86 -4.14 0.57
C LYS A 80 9.37 -4.09 0.21
N SER A 81 9.03 -3.85 -1.06
CA SER A 81 7.64 -3.83 -1.52
C SER A 81 6.90 -5.13 -1.23
N CYS A 82 7.52 -6.30 -1.39
CA CYS A 82 6.93 -7.58 -0.99
C CYS A 82 6.66 -7.64 0.52
N ASN A 83 7.62 -7.22 1.33
CA ASN A 83 7.47 -7.22 2.78
C ASN A 83 6.35 -6.27 3.21
N ASP A 84 6.28 -5.08 2.62
CA ASP A 84 5.21 -4.11 2.85
C ASP A 84 3.84 -4.71 2.48
N VAL A 85 3.76 -5.51 1.40
CA VAL A 85 2.53 -6.22 1.02
C VAL A 85 2.13 -7.23 2.09
N LEU A 86 3.08 -8.07 2.51
CA LEU A 86 2.83 -9.11 3.50
C LEU A 86 2.42 -8.54 4.84
N GLU A 87 3.13 -7.52 5.33
CA GLU A 87 2.81 -6.81 6.57
C GLU A 87 1.45 -6.12 6.48
N SER A 88 1.12 -5.47 5.34
CA SER A 88 -0.21 -4.87 5.16
C SER A 88 -1.32 -5.92 5.26
N ARG A 89 -1.11 -7.12 4.68
CA ARG A 89 -2.06 -8.23 4.73
C ARG A 89 -2.17 -8.83 6.13
N ARG A 90 -1.04 -8.93 6.84
CA ARG A 90 -0.99 -9.42 8.22
C ARG A 90 -1.69 -8.47 9.18
N ALA A 91 -1.46 -7.17 9.06
CA ALA A 91 -2.13 -6.14 9.86
C ALA A 91 -3.64 -6.17 9.67
N ILE A 92 -4.14 -6.28 8.42
CA ILE A 92 -5.58 -6.39 8.13
C ILE A 92 -6.17 -7.67 8.72
N ARG A 93 -5.48 -8.80 8.59
CA ARG A 93 -5.94 -10.06 9.15
C ARG A 93 -6.04 -9.97 10.68
N ASN A 94 -5.01 -9.46 11.34
CA ASN A 94 -4.97 -9.28 12.79
C ASN A 94 -6.07 -8.32 13.27
N LEU A 95 -6.33 -7.23 12.52
CA LEU A 95 -7.39 -6.28 12.82
C LEU A 95 -8.78 -6.94 12.81
N ASN A 96 -9.06 -7.79 11.81
CA ASN A 96 -10.35 -8.45 11.69
C ASN A 96 -10.53 -9.58 12.73
N THR A 97 -9.45 -10.21 13.19
CA THR A 97 -9.54 -11.30 14.18
C THR A 97 -9.58 -10.82 15.63
N MET A 98 -8.90 -9.71 15.95
CA MET A 98 -8.77 -9.23 17.34
C MET A 98 -9.90 -8.30 17.78
N TYR A 99 -10.56 -7.61 16.84
CA TYR A 99 -11.55 -6.58 17.17
C TYR A 99 -12.90 -6.91 16.55
N PRO A 100 -13.95 -7.18 17.36
CA PRO A 100 -15.30 -7.41 16.87
C PRO A 100 -15.87 -6.14 16.22
N ASP A 101 -16.72 -6.31 15.21
CA ASP A 101 -17.52 -5.21 14.67
C ASP A 101 -18.62 -4.85 15.67
N LEU A 102 -18.86 -3.55 15.91
CA LEU A 102 -20.00 -3.14 16.75
C LEU A 102 -21.28 -3.17 15.94
N THR A 103 -22.36 -3.63 16.57
CA THR A 103 -23.72 -3.51 16.05
C THR A 103 -24.23 -2.07 16.21
N ALA A 104 -25.20 -1.70 15.37
CA ALA A 104 -25.86 -0.40 15.35
C ALA A 104 -26.38 0.06 16.73
N GLU A 105 -26.87 -0.89 17.52
CA GLU A 105 -27.48 -0.66 18.83
C GLU A 105 -26.43 -0.31 19.90
N GLU A 106 -25.21 -0.87 19.81
CA GLU A 106 -24.12 -0.53 20.72
C GLU A 106 -23.46 0.82 20.38
N LEU A 107 -23.56 1.28 19.12
CA LEU A 107 -23.07 2.58 18.70
C LEU A 107 -23.90 3.72 19.29
N GLY A 108 -25.24 3.55 19.34
CA GLY A 108 -26.14 4.54 19.93
C GLY A 108 -25.98 4.72 21.45
N ASN A 109 -25.42 3.71 22.13
CA ASN A 109 -25.12 3.75 23.57
C ASN A 109 -23.70 4.23 23.89
N ALA A 110 -22.86 4.45 22.87
CA ALA A 110 -21.50 4.91 23.06
C ALA A 110 -21.45 6.44 23.25
N THR A 111 -20.65 6.90 24.21
CA THR A 111 -20.50 8.33 24.52
C THR A 111 -19.68 9.10 23.48
N ASP A 112 -18.83 8.41 22.72
CA ASP A 112 -17.98 8.99 21.66
C ASP A 112 -18.37 8.45 20.28
N THR A 113 -19.28 9.16 19.59
CA THR A 113 -19.70 8.87 18.22
C THR A 113 -18.81 9.50 17.15
N THR A 114 -17.80 10.27 17.53
CA THR A 114 -16.88 10.94 16.59
C THR A 114 -15.57 10.16 16.46
N CYS A 115 -15.16 9.84 15.23
CA CYS A 115 -13.87 9.17 15.00
C CYS A 115 -12.72 10.19 15.09
N ILE A 116 -11.86 10.10 16.10
CA ILE A 116 -10.75 11.06 16.30
C ILE A 116 -9.70 11.10 15.18
N ILE A 117 -9.63 10.08 14.32
CA ILE A 117 -8.66 10.01 13.21
C ILE A 117 -9.10 10.89 12.03
N CYS A 118 -10.35 10.78 11.60
CA CYS A 118 -10.91 11.54 10.47
C CYS A 118 -11.73 12.77 10.91
N ARG A 119 -12.12 12.84 12.19
CA ARG A 119 -12.99 13.87 12.78
C ARG A 119 -14.40 13.91 12.17
N GLU A 120 -14.88 12.76 11.72
CA GLU A 120 -16.24 12.57 11.19
C GLU A 120 -17.08 11.74 12.17
N GLU A 121 -18.40 11.96 12.17
CA GLU A 121 -19.35 11.19 12.96
C GLU A 121 -19.56 9.80 12.37
N MET A 122 -19.53 8.79 13.25
CA MET A 122 -19.68 7.39 12.90
C MET A 122 -21.16 7.09 12.61
N GLN A 123 -21.45 6.67 11.38
CA GLN A 123 -22.81 6.26 10.99
C GLN A 123 -22.98 4.74 11.06
N VAL A 124 -24.20 4.31 11.37
CA VAL A 124 -24.60 2.89 11.49
C VAL A 124 -24.28 2.06 10.23
N GLN A 125 -24.21 2.70 9.06
CA GLN A 125 -23.92 2.03 7.79
C GLN A 125 -22.42 1.75 7.56
N GLN A 126 -21.53 2.29 8.40
CA GLN A 126 -20.08 2.14 8.27
C GLN A 126 -19.56 1.01 9.16
N SER A 127 -18.52 0.29 8.70
CA SER A 127 -17.89 -0.75 9.51
C SER A 127 -17.05 -0.12 10.62
N ILE A 128 -17.45 -0.33 11.86
CA ILE A 128 -16.88 0.30 13.05
C ILE A 128 -16.25 -0.78 13.95
N LYS A 129 -15.04 -0.53 14.45
CA LYS A 129 -14.29 -1.44 15.32
C LYS A 129 -14.09 -0.85 16.71
N ARG A 130 -14.28 -1.66 17.76
CA ARG A 130 -13.98 -1.33 19.16
C ARG A 130 -12.66 -1.97 19.54
N LEU A 131 -11.74 -1.18 20.09
CA LEU A 131 -10.50 -1.70 20.66
C LEU A 131 -10.74 -2.21 22.09
N THR A 132 -9.81 -2.99 22.62
CA THR A 132 -9.84 -3.48 24.01
C THR A 132 -9.82 -2.35 25.06
N CYS A 133 -9.38 -1.14 24.68
CA CYS A 133 -9.44 0.08 25.48
C CYS A 133 -10.77 0.84 25.38
N GLN A 134 -11.81 0.23 24.81
CA GLN A 134 -13.17 0.77 24.59
C GLN A 134 -13.32 1.92 23.59
N HIS A 135 -12.23 2.45 23.03
CA HIS A 135 -12.32 3.43 21.94
C HIS A 135 -12.88 2.82 20.65
N ILE A 136 -13.64 3.62 19.91
CA ILE A 136 -14.39 3.23 18.72
C ILE A 136 -13.84 4.02 17.52
N PHE A 137 -13.59 3.33 16.40
CA PHE A 137 -13.07 3.96 15.18
C PHE A 137 -13.69 3.35 13.92
N HIS A 138 -13.69 4.12 12.82
CA HIS A 138 -13.89 3.54 11.49
C HIS A 138 -12.80 2.49 11.20
N LYS A 139 -13.22 1.33 10.69
CA LYS A 139 -12.30 0.28 10.24
C LYS A 139 -11.24 0.81 9.27
N ASN A 140 -11.61 1.73 8.39
CA ASN A 140 -10.74 2.29 7.36
C ASN A 140 -9.72 3.27 7.94
N CYS A 141 -10.12 4.15 8.85
CA CYS A 141 -9.21 5.03 9.57
C CYS A 141 -8.20 4.23 10.41
N LEU A 142 -8.68 3.22 11.13
CA LEU A 142 -7.84 2.35 11.95
C LEU A 142 -6.84 1.57 11.08
N ARG A 143 -7.28 1.05 9.93
CA ARG A 143 -6.41 0.39 8.95
C ARG A 143 -5.35 1.33 8.39
N SER A 144 -5.73 2.56 8.01
CA SER A 144 -4.77 3.55 7.50
C SER A 144 -3.75 3.97 8.56
N TRP A 145 -4.15 4.03 9.83
CA TRP A 145 -3.28 4.42 10.93
C TRP A 145 -2.22 3.34 11.21
N PHE A 146 -2.60 2.06 11.17
CA PHE A 146 -1.66 0.93 11.31
C PHE A 146 -0.73 0.72 10.10
N GLN A 147 -1.08 1.27 8.93
CA GLN A 147 -0.30 1.13 7.70
C GLN A 147 0.74 2.22 7.48
N ARG A 148 0.77 3.28 8.32
CA ARG A 148 1.80 4.32 8.32
C ARG A 148 3.01 3.91 9.14
#